data_AF-A0A6I4LZY8-F1
#
_entry.id   AF-A0A6I4LZY8-F1
#
_cell.length_a   1.000
_cell.length_b   1.000
_cell.length_c   1.000
_cell.angle_alpha   90.00
_cell.angle_beta   90.00
_cell.angle_gamma   90.00
#
_symmetry.space_group_name_H-M   'P 1'
#
loop_
_entity.id
_entity.type
_entity.pdbx_description
1 polymer ?
#
loop_
_entity_poly.entity_id
_entity_poly.type
_entity_poly.pdbx_seq_one_letter_code
_entity_poly.pdbx_strand_id
1 'polypeptide(L)'
;MVDHETPTNERTELLAGELHERARALNNLTQGPPGLTRPETAYRILGDLAKTAFRLVGTAEQLDAFLNRELDAGRLLHYRGDDPVPTVLIAHDALAKAGEQSMNLGESFRQAQAALSGIHGPETEPGALQHTHDESQTLPDEQAEGVASDIRPAARDFPHGIGDVLSGPPAAPSSPDPRPHPKPPHPRREL
;
A
#
# COMPACT_ATOMS: atom_id res chain seq x y z
N MET A 1 -1.28 0.32 -37.03
CA MET A 1 -1.97 0.05 -35.75
C MET A 1 -1.54 1.18 -34.83
N VAL A 2 -2.38 2.21 -34.70
CA VAL A 2 -2.03 3.42 -33.96
C VAL A 2 -2.43 3.14 -32.51
N ASP A 3 -1.44 2.94 -31.64
CA ASP A 3 -1.68 2.91 -30.21
C ASP A 3 -2.34 4.23 -29.82
N HIS A 4 -3.61 4.17 -29.41
CA HIS A 4 -4.29 5.31 -28.82
C HIS A 4 -3.71 5.49 -27.42
N GLU A 5 -2.60 6.23 -27.38
CA GLU A 5 -2.07 6.85 -26.18
C GLU A 5 -3.25 7.53 -25.49
N THR A 6 -3.73 6.95 -24.39
CA THR A 6 -4.84 7.49 -23.62
C THR A 6 -4.48 8.95 -23.30
N PRO A 7 -5.29 9.94 -23.69
CA PRO A 7 -5.00 11.34 -23.44
C PRO A 7 -4.61 11.55 -21.97
N THR A 8 -3.53 12.27 -21.71
CA THR A 8 -2.95 12.45 -20.37
C THR A 8 -3.99 12.85 -19.31
N ASN A 9 -5.03 13.60 -19.71
CA ASN A 9 -6.13 14.01 -18.84
C ASN A 9 -6.99 12.83 -18.38
N GLU A 10 -7.46 11.99 -19.31
CA GLU A 10 -8.26 10.79 -19.01
C GLU A 10 -7.48 9.83 -18.10
N ARG A 11 -6.18 9.69 -18.35
CA ARG A 11 -5.30 8.88 -17.49
C ARG A 11 -5.17 9.47 -16.08
N THR A 12 -5.09 10.79 -15.96
CA THR A 12 -4.98 11.48 -14.67
C THR A 12 -6.28 11.35 -13.87
N GLU A 13 -7.43 11.51 -14.53
CA GLU A 13 -8.75 11.30 -13.92
C GLU A 13 -8.94 9.84 -13.46
N LEU A 14 -8.53 8.87 -14.28
CA LEU A 14 -8.57 7.45 -13.92
C LEU A 14 -7.73 7.16 -12.67
N LEU A 15 -6.51 7.72 -12.59
CA LEU A 15 -5.65 7.54 -11.41
C LEU A 15 -6.25 8.17 -10.14
N ALA A 16 -6.91 9.33 -10.26
CA ALA A 16 -7.63 9.94 -9.15
C ALA A 16 -8.81 9.05 -8.68
N GLY A 17 -9.56 8.46 -9.63
CA GLY A 17 -10.60 7.48 -9.34
C GLY A 17 -10.06 6.22 -8.68
N GLU A 18 -8.95 5.67 -9.17
CA GLU A 18 -8.32 4.49 -8.56
C GLU A 18 -7.86 4.79 -7.13
N LEU A 19 -7.28 5.96 -6.85
CA LEU A 19 -6.91 6.35 -5.49
C LEU A 19 -8.12 6.33 -4.54
N HIS A 20 -9.27 6.85 -4.97
CA HIS A 20 -10.51 6.82 -4.19
C HIS A 20 -10.94 5.38 -3.87
N GLU A 21 -10.97 4.51 -4.89
CA GLU A 21 -11.38 3.11 -4.73
C GLU A 21 -10.39 2.31 -3.86
N ARG A 22 -9.08 2.58 -3.96
CA ARG A 22 -8.06 1.95 -3.11
C ARG A 22 -8.21 2.38 -1.65
N ALA A 23 -8.50 3.65 -1.39
CA ALA A 23 -8.79 4.13 -0.03
C ALA A 23 -10.04 3.46 0.54
N ARG A 24 -11.11 3.34 -0.27
CA ARG A 24 -12.32 2.61 0.10
C ARG A 24 -12.05 1.14 0.40
N ALA A 25 -11.32 0.46 -0.47
CA ALA A 25 -10.96 -0.95 -0.28
C ALA A 25 -10.12 -1.16 0.99
N LEU A 26 -9.18 -0.25 1.27
CA LEU A 26 -8.40 -0.26 2.51
C LEU A 26 -9.31 -0.13 3.74
N ASN A 27 -10.24 0.84 3.74
CA ASN A 27 -11.19 1.02 4.85
C ASN A 27 -12.07 -0.21 5.09
N ASN A 28 -12.53 -0.87 4.01
CA ASN A 28 -13.31 -2.09 4.12
C ASN A 28 -12.49 -3.24 4.72
N LEU A 29 -11.22 -3.41 4.32
CA LEU A 29 -10.34 -4.46 4.83
C LEU A 29 -9.91 -4.23 6.28
N THR A 30 -9.79 -2.97 6.72
CA THR A 30 -9.46 -2.65 8.12
C THR A 30 -10.65 -2.81 9.06
N GLN A 31 -11.89 -2.68 8.56
CA GLN A 31 -13.12 -2.83 9.35
C GLN A 31 -13.77 -4.22 9.27
N GLY A 32 -13.66 -4.92 8.14
CA GLY A 32 -14.37 -6.19 7.90
C GLY A 32 -13.67 -7.40 8.52
N PRO A 33 -14.38 -8.46 8.95
CA PRO A 33 -13.77 -9.65 9.58
C PRO A 33 -12.75 -10.36 8.66
N PRO A 34 -11.58 -10.81 9.16
CA PRO A 34 -11.10 -10.73 10.55
C PRO A 34 -10.50 -9.36 10.92
N GLY A 35 -10.39 -8.43 9.97
CA GLY A 35 -9.86 -7.08 10.16
C GLY A 35 -8.34 -7.08 10.27
N LEU A 36 -7.80 -6.04 10.90
CA LEU A 36 -6.39 -5.99 11.25
C LEU A 36 -6.08 -6.98 12.37
N THR A 37 -5.26 -7.99 12.06
CA THR A 37 -4.89 -9.06 13.02
C THR A 37 -3.50 -8.89 13.61
N ARG A 38 -2.68 -7.98 13.06
CA ARG A 38 -1.26 -7.82 13.42
C ARG A 38 -0.86 -6.36 13.62
N PRO A 39 -0.23 -6.00 14.75
CA PRO A 39 0.28 -4.64 14.97
C PRO A 39 1.29 -4.18 13.91
N GLU A 40 2.14 -5.09 13.41
CA GLU A 40 3.11 -4.76 12.35
C GLU A 40 2.42 -4.32 11.05
N THR A 41 1.25 -4.88 10.74
CA THR A 41 0.46 -4.49 9.59
C THR A 41 -0.09 -3.08 9.76
N ALA A 42 -0.61 -2.74 10.96
CA ALA A 42 -1.08 -1.39 11.27
C ALA A 42 0.06 -0.36 11.19
N TYR A 43 1.24 -0.69 11.73
CA TYR A 43 2.44 0.13 11.62
C TYR A 43 2.78 0.45 10.16
N ARG A 44 2.80 -0.57 9.28
CA ARG A 44 3.09 -0.39 7.86
C ARG A 44 2.03 0.49 7.17
N ILE A 45 0.75 0.22 7.41
CA ILE A 45 -0.36 0.99 6.82
C ILE A 45 -0.24 2.48 7.18
N LEU A 46 0.04 2.81 8.44
CA LEU A 46 0.20 4.20 8.87
C LEU A 46 1.35 4.91 8.13
N GLY A 47 2.47 4.22 7.90
CA GLY A 47 3.60 4.78 7.13
C GLY A 47 3.26 5.05 5.68
N ASP A 48 2.54 4.14 5.04
CA ASP A 48 2.14 4.30 3.65
C ASP A 48 1.04 5.37 3.50
N LEU A 49 0.13 5.49 4.46
CA LEU A 49 -0.83 6.59 4.54
C LEU A 49 -0.14 7.95 4.76
N ALA A 50 0.89 8.01 5.61
CA ALA A 50 1.69 9.22 5.80
C ALA A 50 2.34 9.67 4.48
N LYS A 51 3.02 8.76 3.77
CA LYS A 51 3.61 9.04 2.45
C LYS A 51 2.57 9.49 1.43
N THR A 52 1.38 8.87 1.44
CA THR A 52 0.28 9.22 0.55
C THR A 52 -0.21 10.63 0.82
N ALA A 53 -0.44 10.99 2.09
CA ALA A 53 -0.86 12.33 2.49
C ALA A 53 0.16 13.40 2.05
N PHE A 54 1.46 13.17 2.23
CA PHE A 54 2.48 14.12 1.74
C PHE A 54 2.48 14.25 0.20
N ARG A 55 2.15 13.19 -0.55
CA ARG A 55 2.05 13.27 -2.01
C ARG A 55 0.83 14.09 -2.47
N LEU A 56 -0.26 14.10 -1.69
CA LEU A 56 -1.44 14.91 -2.00
C LEU A 56 -1.14 16.42 -1.99
N VAL A 57 -0.15 16.86 -1.20
CA VAL A 57 0.35 18.25 -1.25
C VAL A 57 0.84 18.59 -2.66
N GLY A 58 1.71 17.75 -3.23
CA GLY A 58 2.22 17.95 -4.58
C GLY A 58 1.13 17.89 -5.66
N THR A 59 0.11 17.04 -5.48
CA THR A 59 -1.06 17.04 -6.38
C THR A 59 -1.83 18.36 -6.31
N ALA A 60 -2.06 18.90 -5.11
CA ALA A 60 -2.74 20.18 -4.94
C ALA A 60 -1.95 21.34 -5.58
N GLU A 61 -0.63 21.40 -5.37
CA GLU A 61 0.27 22.38 -5.98
C GLU A 61 0.28 22.29 -7.52
N GLN A 62 0.22 21.08 -8.08
CA GLN A 62 0.17 20.89 -9.54
C GLN A 62 -1.15 21.37 -10.14
N LEU A 63 -2.28 21.13 -9.47
CA LEU A 63 -3.59 21.64 -9.89
C LEU A 63 -3.64 23.18 -9.79
N ASP A 64 -3.07 23.73 -8.73
CA ASP A 64 -2.95 25.18 -8.50
C ASP A 64 -2.15 25.86 -9.63
N ALA A 65 -0.97 25.31 -9.93
CA ALA A 65 -0.11 25.80 -11.00
C ALA A 65 -0.75 25.67 -12.40
N PHE A 66 -1.54 24.61 -12.61
CA PHE A 66 -2.33 24.46 -13.83
C PHE A 66 -3.36 25.58 -13.97
N LEU A 67 -4.18 25.82 -12.95
CA LEU A 67 -5.21 26.86 -12.98
C LEU A 67 -4.61 28.25 -13.23
N ASN A 68 -3.49 28.57 -12.57
CA ASN A 68 -2.81 29.85 -12.77
C ASN A 68 -2.33 30.00 -14.23
N ARG A 69 -1.71 28.94 -14.79
CA ARG A 69 -1.25 28.95 -16.19
C ARG A 69 -2.39 29.11 -17.20
N GLU A 70 -3.52 28.46 -16.97
CA GLU A 70 -4.68 28.56 -17.86
C GLU A 70 -5.36 29.93 -17.75
N LEU A 71 -5.39 30.52 -16.55
CA LEU A 71 -5.91 31.86 -16.31
C LEU A 71 -5.04 32.92 -17.00
N ASP A 72 -3.72 32.87 -16.79
CA ASP A 72 -2.75 33.80 -17.40
C ASP A 72 -2.80 33.76 -18.93
N ALA A 73 -3.12 32.58 -19.49
CA ALA A 73 -3.25 32.42 -20.92
C ALA A 73 -4.64 32.76 -21.48
N GLY A 74 -5.59 33.19 -20.64
CA GLY A 74 -6.95 33.52 -21.04
C GLY A 74 -7.75 32.32 -21.57
N ARG A 75 -7.40 31.09 -21.17
CA ARG A 75 -8.06 29.85 -21.64
C ARG A 75 -9.21 29.40 -20.73
N LEU A 76 -9.36 30.02 -19.56
CA LEU A 76 -10.47 29.76 -18.66
C LEU A 76 -11.67 30.66 -18.99
N LEU A 77 -12.86 30.06 -18.98
CA LEU A 77 -14.13 30.75 -19.18
C LEU A 77 -15.09 30.34 -18.07
N HIS A 78 -15.81 31.30 -17.49
CA HIS A 78 -16.89 30.99 -16.57
C HIS A 78 -18.13 30.55 -17.34
N TYR A 79 -18.84 29.52 -16.86
CA TYR A 79 -19.99 28.95 -17.57
C TYR A 79 -21.15 29.94 -17.80
N ARG A 80 -21.25 30.99 -16.98
CA ARG A 80 -22.25 32.07 -17.14
C ARG A 80 -21.75 33.24 -17.98
N GLY A 81 -20.49 33.20 -18.44
CA GLY A 81 -19.85 34.33 -19.13
C GLY A 81 -19.27 35.41 -18.21
N ASP A 82 -19.31 35.20 -16.89
CA ASP A 82 -18.65 36.08 -15.92
C ASP A 82 -17.12 36.00 -16.01
N ASP A 83 -16.42 36.94 -15.38
CA ASP A 83 -14.97 36.87 -15.18
C ASP A 83 -14.61 35.59 -14.39
N PRO A 84 -13.73 34.71 -14.89
CA PRO A 84 -13.31 33.51 -14.17
C PRO A 84 -12.39 33.79 -12.96
N VAL A 85 -11.77 34.98 -12.87
CA VAL A 85 -10.77 35.31 -11.83
C VAL A 85 -11.29 35.05 -10.41
N PRO A 86 -12.48 35.52 -9.98
CA PRO A 86 -12.96 35.28 -8.62
C PRO A 86 -13.15 33.80 -8.30
N THR A 87 -13.61 32.99 -9.27
CA THR A 87 -13.78 31.54 -9.09
C THR A 87 -12.44 30.84 -8.95
N VAL A 88 -11.46 31.22 -9.76
CA VAL A 88 -10.10 30.66 -9.70
C VAL A 88 -9.41 31.02 -8.38
N LEU A 89 -9.59 32.24 -7.86
CA LEU A 89 -9.08 32.63 -6.54
C LEU A 89 -9.67 31.77 -5.40
N ILE A 90 -10.96 31.44 -5.45
CA ILE A 90 -11.57 30.53 -4.48
C ILE A 90 -10.95 29.13 -4.56
N ALA A 91 -10.69 28.64 -5.78
CA ALA A 91 -10.03 27.35 -5.98
C ALA A 91 -8.59 27.34 -5.44
N HIS A 92 -7.82 28.42 -5.65
CA HIS A 92 -6.46 28.58 -5.10
C HIS A 92 -6.45 28.51 -3.57
N ASP A 93 -7.33 29.26 -2.90
CA ASP A 93 -7.43 29.22 -1.44
C ASP A 93 -7.81 27.82 -0.92
N ALA A 94 -8.72 27.12 -1.62
CA ALA A 94 -9.09 25.76 -1.26
C ALA A 94 -7.94 24.75 -1.46
N LEU A 95 -7.16 24.88 -2.55
CA LEU A 95 -6.01 24.01 -2.82
C LEU A 95 -4.86 24.24 -1.82
N ALA A 96 -4.59 25.49 -1.46
CA ALA A 96 -3.62 25.82 -0.41
C ALA A 96 -4.01 25.17 0.93
N LYS A 97 -5.28 25.31 1.34
CA LYS A 97 -5.81 24.67 2.55
C LYS A 97 -5.74 23.15 2.48
N ALA A 98 -6.05 22.55 1.33
CA ALA A 98 -5.95 21.11 1.13
C ALA A 98 -4.50 20.61 1.28
N GLY A 99 -3.52 21.40 0.80
CA GLY A 99 -2.09 21.14 1.01
C GLY A 99 -1.71 21.14 2.49
N GLU A 100 -2.07 22.19 3.23
CA GLU A 100 -1.82 22.27 4.68
C GLU A 100 -2.47 21.11 5.46
N GLN A 101 -3.73 20.79 5.14
CA GLN A 101 -4.46 19.69 5.77
C GLN A 101 -3.80 18.34 5.47
N SER A 102 -3.34 18.13 4.23
CA SER A 102 -2.64 16.91 3.83
C SER A 102 -1.29 16.75 4.54
N MET A 103 -0.56 17.85 4.74
CA MET A 103 0.68 17.85 5.52
C MET A 103 0.42 17.47 6.99
N ASN A 104 -0.58 18.09 7.61
CA ASN A 104 -0.98 17.79 9.00
C ASN A 104 -1.46 16.33 9.16
N LEU A 105 -2.19 15.81 8.17
CA LEU A 105 -2.62 14.42 8.14
C LEU A 105 -1.42 13.46 8.04
N GLY A 106 -0.45 13.77 7.16
CA GLY A 106 0.78 13.00 7.02
C GLY A 106 1.60 12.95 8.31
N GLU A 107 1.71 14.07 9.02
CA GLU A 107 2.39 14.12 10.32
C GLU A 107 1.64 13.32 11.39
N SER A 108 0.31 13.42 11.42
CA SER A 108 -0.53 12.64 12.33
C SER A 108 -0.36 11.13 12.14
N PHE A 109 -0.33 10.65 10.89
CA PHE A 109 -0.07 9.24 10.59
C PHE A 109 1.35 8.81 10.95
N ARG A 110 2.35 9.67 10.72
CA ARG A 110 3.74 9.40 11.12
C ARG A 110 3.87 9.29 12.64
N GLN A 111 3.24 10.20 13.38
CA GLN A 111 3.23 10.17 14.83
C GLN A 111 2.54 8.90 15.36
N ALA A 112 1.39 8.53 14.77
CA ALA A 112 0.72 7.28 15.11
C ALA A 112 1.59 6.05 14.80
N GLN A 113 2.27 6.02 13.65
CA GLN A 113 3.21 4.96 13.32
C GLN A 113 4.34 4.87 14.36
N ALA A 114 4.93 6.00 14.74
CA ALA A 114 6.00 6.04 15.73
C ALA A 114 5.52 5.52 17.10
N ALA A 115 4.29 5.83 17.51
CA ALA A 115 3.70 5.31 18.74
C ALA A 115 3.53 3.77 18.72
N LEU A 116 3.38 3.16 17.55
CA LEU A 116 3.28 1.70 17.40
C LEU A 116 4.64 0.99 17.30
N SER A 117 5.77 1.71 17.27
CA SER A 117 7.08 1.09 16.97
C SER A 117 7.54 0.04 17.99
N GLY A 118 7.01 0.08 19.22
CA GLY A 118 7.31 -0.87 20.29
C GLY A 118 6.22 -1.92 20.54
N ILE A 119 5.17 -1.97 19.71
CA ILE A 119 4.04 -2.89 19.90
C ILE A 119 4.23 -4.10 18.99
N HIS A 120 4.25 -5.30 19.60
CA HIS A 120 4.34 -6.58 18.91
C HIS A 120 3.15 -7.46 19.25
N GLY A 121 2.71 -8.27 18.28
CA GLY A 121 1.70 -9.30 18.53
C GLY A 121 2.27 -10.47 19.32
N PRO A 122 1.45 -11.22 20.07
CA PRO A 122 1.90 -12.48 20.67
C PRO A 122 2.33 -13.44 19.55
N GLU A 123 3.49 -14.09 19.71
CA GLU A 123 3.87 -15.22 18.86
C GLU A 123 2.77 -16.26 18.98
N THR A 124 2.00 -16.45 17.91
CA THR A 124 1.02 -17.53 17.86
C THR A 124 1.81 -18.80 17.66
N GLU A 125 2.25 -19.40 18.78
CA GLU A 125 2.76 -20.76 18.82
C GLU A 125 1.73 -21.68 18.12
N PRO A 126 2.08 -22.38 17.04
CA PRO A 126 1.15 -23.19 16.25
C PRO A 126 0.61 -24.46 16.97
N GLY A 127 0.54 -24.46 18.31
CA GLY A 127 0.10 -25.60 19.13
C GLY A 127 -0.97 -25.32 20.19
N ALA A 128 -1.36 -24.07 20.45
CA ALA A 128 -2.20 -23.74 21.61
C ALA A 128 -3.72 -23.92 21.42
N LEU A 129 -4.18 -24.48 20.29
CA LEU A 129 -5.61 -24.77 20.04
C LEU A 129 -5.99 -26.25 20.19
N GLN A 130 -5.16 -27.08 20.81
CA GLN A 130 -5.53 -28.43 21.21
C GLN A 130 -5.32 -28.58 22.72
N HIS A 131 -6.34 -29.09 23.42
CA HIS A 131 -6.41 -29.31 24.87
C HIS A 131 -6.96 -28.16 25.73
N THR A 132 -8.27 -27.93 25.62
CA THR A 132 -9.15 -27.81 26.80
C THR A 132 -10.59 -28.11 26.39
N HIS A 133 -10.84 -29.37 26.06
CA HIS A 133 -12.16 -29.97 26.24
C HIS A 133 -11.96 -31.24 27.06
N ASP A 134 -11.61 -31.05 28.33
CA ASP A 134 -11.65 -32.11 29.32
C ASP A 134 -12.28 -31.55 30.60
N GLU A 135 -13.61 -31.51 30.58
CA GLU A 135 -14.41 -31.52 31.79
C GLU A 135 -15.80 -32.06 31.42
N SER A 136 -15.97 -33.38 31.57
CA SER A 136 -17.17 -34.03 32.13
C SER A 136 -17.14 -35.53 31.80
N GLN A 137 -16.81 -36.38 32.78
CA GLN A 137 -17.67 -37.49 33.25
C GLN A 137 -16.91 -38.50 34.14
N THR A 138 -17.25 -38.47 35.43
CA THR A 138 -17.58 -39.62 36.32
C THR A 138 -17.11 -41.04 35.95
N LEU A 139 -16.30 -41.65 36.83
CA LEU A 139 -16.10 -43.11 37.01
C LEU A 139 -17.29 -43.76 37.77
N PRO A 140 -17.37 -45.10 37.91
CA PRO A 140 -17.20 -46.18 36.91
C PRO A 140 -18.33 -47.24 37.00
N ASP A 141 -18.62 -48.00 35.93
CA ASP A 141 -18.64 -49.48 35.92
C ASP A 141 -19.12 -50.06 34.56
N GLU A 142 -18.83 -51.35 34.38
CA GLU A 142 -19.33 -52.29 33.34
C GLU A 142 -18.51 -52.44 32.03
N GLN A 143 -17.56 -53.39 32.13
CA GLN A 143 -17.35 -54.52 31.21
C GLN A 143 -18.11 -54.52 29.87
N ALA A 144 -17.37 -54.45 28.76
CA ALA A 144 -17.58 -55.33 27.60
C ALA A 144 -16.36 -55.32 26.67
N GLU A 145 -15.94 -56.52 26.29
CA GLU A 145 -14.87 -56.84 25.36
C GLU A 145 -15.12 -56.30 23.94
N GLY A 146 -14.06 -56.10 23.17
CA GLY A 146 -14.13 -56.35 21.73
C GLY A 146 -13.44 -55.36 20.81
N VAL A 147 -12.43 -55.91 20.11
CA VAL A 147 -12.02 -55.60 18.74
C VAL A 147 -10.99 -54.47 18.57
N ALA A 148 -9.76 -54.94 18.32
CA ALA A 148 -8.66 -54.21 17.73
C ALA A 148 -9.06 -53.51 16.42
N SER A 149 -8.67 -52.26 16.26
CA SER A 149 -8.52 -51.65 14.94
C SER A 149 -7.24 -50.82 14.91
N ASP A 150 -6.27 -51.41 14.24
CA ASP A 150 -4.97 -50.88 13.86
C ASP A 150 -5.18 -49.74 12.83
N ILE A 151 -5.39 -48.50 13.28
CA ILE A 151 -5.44 -47.33 12.39
C ILE A 151 -4.17 -46.52 12.64
N ARG A 152 -3.15 -46.81 11.82
CA ARG A 152 -1.94 -45.98 11.72
C ARG A 152 -2.28 -44.68 10.96
N PRO A 153 -1.84 -43.50 11.42
CA PRO A 153 -2.05 -42.25 10.70
C PRO A 153 -1.34 -42.26 9.34
N ALA A 154 -2.03 -41.84 8.28
CA ALA A 154 -1.55 -41.75 6.89
C ALA A 154 -0.53 -40.62 6.66
N ALA A 155 0.41 -40.41 7.59
CA ALA A 155 1.43 -39.36 7.51
C ALA A 155 2.68 -39.78 6.71
N ARG A 156 2.65 -40.92 6.00
CA ARG A 156 3.82 -41.47 5.28
C ARG A 156 3.71 -41.52 3.76
N ASP A 157 2.61 -41.03 3.17
CA ASP A 157 2.33 -41.19 1.74
C ASP A 157 2.29 -39.88 0.92
N PHE A 158 2.77 -38.76 1.48
CA PHE A 158 2.91 -37.52 0.70
C PHE A 158 4.35 -37.34 0.19
N PRO A 159 4.56 -37.10 -1.13
CA PRO A 159 5.88 -36.77 -1.67
C PRO A 159 6.37 -35.42 -1.12
N HIS A 160 7.70 -35.25 -1.08
CA HIS A 160 8.40 -34.22 -0.32
C HIS A 160 7.93 -32.80 -0.68
N GLY A 161 7.84 -31.94 0.33
CA GLY A 161 7.40 -30.55 0.17
C GLY A 161 8.39 -29.72 -0.65
N ILE A 162 7.86 -28.75 -1.39
CA ILE A 162 8.56 -27.84 -2.34
C ILE A 162 9.78 -27.11 -1.72
N GLY A 163 9.92 -27.10 -0.39
CA GLY A 163 11.07 -26.55 0.33
C GLY A 163 12.41 -27.24 0.03
N ASP A 164 12.42 -28.51 -0.40
CA ASP A 164 13.68 -29.22 -0.73
C ASP A 164 14.28 -28.84 -2.09
N VAL A 165 13.55 -28.10 -2.94
CA VAL A 165 14.01 -27.72 -4.29
C VAL A 165 14.78 -26.39 -4.30
N LEU A 166 14.76 -25.62 -3.21
CA LEU A 166 15.33 -24.27 -3.15
C LEU A 166 16.63 -24.16 -2.35
N SER A 167 17.17 -25.27 -1.83
CA SER A 167 18.45 -25.30 -1.13
C SER A 167 19.63 -25.42 -2.10
N GLY A 168 19.82 -24.39 -2.95
CA GLY A 168 21.03 -24.17 -3.72
C GLY A 168 21.72 -22.89 -3.26
N PRO A 169 23.05 -22.85 -3.10
CA PRO A 169 23.75 -21.65 -2.62
C PRO A 169 23.59 -20.48 -3.61
N PRO A 170 23.50 -19.23 -3.13
CA PRO A 170 23.32 -18.08 -4.00
C PRO A 170 24.56 -17.90 -4.90
N ALA A 171 24.34 -17.87 -6.21
CA ALA A 171 25.36 -17.46 -7.17
C ALA A 171 25.77 -16.01 -6.86
N ALA A 172 27.08 -15.77 -6.80
CA ALA A 172 27.64 -14.45 -6.57
C ALA A 172 27.16 -13.43 -7.62
N PRO A 173 26.97 -12.16 -7.25
CA PRO A 173 26.64 -11.11 -8.21
C PRO A 173 27.81 -10.93 -9.18
N SER A 174 27.58 -11.22 -10.45
CA SER A 174 28.48 -10.84 -11.54
C SER A 174 28.55 -9.31 -11.63
N SER A 175 29.75 -8.77 -11.43
CA SER A 175 30.06 -7.35 -11.58
C SER A 175 29.59 -6.80 -12.94
N PRO A 176 28.95 -5.62 -12.99
CA PRO A 176 28.62 -4.99 -14.27
C PRO A 176 29.89 -4.45 -14.94
N ASP A 177 30.04 -4.77 -16.22
CA ASP A 177 31.07 -4.23 -17.11
C ASP A 177 30.98 -2.68 -17.15
N PRO A 178 32.10 -1.93 -17.07
CA PRO A 178 32.08 -0.47 -17.12
C PRO A 178 31.64 0.03 -18.50
N ARG A 179 30.51 0.74 -18.53
CA ARG A 179 30.07 1.47 -19.73
C ARG A 179 31.09 2.57 -20.08
N PRO A 180 31.50 2.72 -21.35
CA PRO A 180 32.36 3.82 -21.76
C PRO A 180 31.63 5.17 -21.59
N HIS A 181 32.26 6.08 -20.87
CA HIS A 181 31.77 7.45 -20.69
C HIS A 181 31.80 8.23 -22.02
N PRO A 182 30.77 9.03 -22.35
CA PRO A 182 30.82 9.94 -23.48
C PRO A 182 31.82 11.07 -23.20
N LYS A 183 32.71 11.32 -24.18
CA LYS A 183 33.68 12.43 -24.14
C LYS A 183 32.95 13.79 -24.10
N PRO A 184 33.41 14.76 -23.29
CA PRO A 184 32.87 16.11 -23.32
C PRO A 184 33.20 16.83 -24.64
N PRO A 185 32.29 17.69 -25.16
CA PRO A 185 32.53 18.45 -26.39
C PRO A 185 33.62 19.51 -26.20
N HIS A 186 34.45 19.70 -27.24
CA HIS A 186 35.53 20.69 -27.25
C HIS A 186 35.00 22.13 -27.23
N PRO A 187 35.71 23.07 -26.57
CA PRO A 187 35.34 24.47 -26.58
C PRO A 187 35.51 25.07 -27.98
N ARG A 188 34.46 25.73 -28.46
CA ARG A 188 34.41 26.46 -29.72
C ARG A 188 35.37 27.66 -29.60
N ARG A 189 36.42 27.70 -30.42
CA ARG A 189 37.23 28.92 -30.58
C ARG A 189 36.37 29.96 -31.29
N GLU A 190 36.19 31.11 -30.64
CA GLU A 190 35.64 32.31 -31.27
C GLU A 190 36.70 32.90 -32.23
N LEU A 191 36.22 33.35 -33.39
CA LEU A 191 36.91 34.15 -34.39
C LEU A 191 35.99 35.32 -34.73
#